data_AF-A0A941D830-F1
#
_entry.id   AF-A0A941D830-F1
#
_cell.length_a   1.000
_cell.length_b   1.000
_cell.length_c   1.000
_cell.angle_alpha   90.00
_cell.angle_beta   90.00
_cell.angle_gamma   90.00
#
_symmetry.space_group_name_H-M   'P 1'
#
loop_
_entity.id
_entity.type
_entity.pdbx_description
1 polymer ?
#
loop_
_entity_poly.entity_id
_entity_poly.type
_entity_poly.pdbx_seq_one_letter_code
_entity_poly.pdbx_strand_id
1 'polypeptide(L)'
;MAQSSVAPSSTPAARAARPARRRMEQGRKRLLLASAMGLVGSFLPWLLTGVGNVNGARGAGLYVAYAAVLGLAGALMPMRRVASVQGFVLASAAVVLPLWQLVHIWSLVGFAGWTPGPGLVMCLGAGVLAGIGSLQLWHRPAEA
;
A
#
# COMPACT_ATOMS: atom_id res chain seq x y z
N MET A 1 -33.10 -35.67 -43.37
CA MET A 1 -33.29 -34.29 -42.87
C MET A 1 -32.45 -34.14 -41.61
N ALA A 2 -31.31 -33.45 -41.70
CA ALA A 2 -30.34 -33.33 -40.61
C ALA A 2 -30.73 -32.17 -39.67
N GLN A 3 -30.84 -32.45 -38.38
CA GLN A 3 -31.11 -31.46 -37.34
C GLN A 3 -29.83 -30.68 -37.04
N SER A 4 -29.84 -29.39 -37.37
CA SER A 4 -28.80 -28.42 -37.06
C SER A 4 -28.75 -28.16 -35.54
N SER A 5 -27.64 -28.58 -34.92
CA SER A 5 -27.30 -28.29 -33.53
C SER A 5 -27.08 -26.79 -33.33
N VAL A 6 -27.98 -26.13 -32.59
CA VAL A 6 -27.83 -24.73 -32.18
C VAL A 6 -26.91 -24.70 -30.97
N ALA A 7 -25.67 -24.28 -31.18
CA ALA A 7 -24.71 -24.04 -30.11
C ALA A 7 -25.12 -22.81 -29.28
N PRO A 8 -25.07 -22.86 -27.93
CA PRO A 8 -25.37 -21.70 -27.12
C PRO A 8 -24.29 -20.63 -27.33
N SER A 9 -24.72 -19.47 -27.81
CA SER A 9 -23.90 -18.26 -27.94
C SER A 9 -23.46 -17.79 -26.57
N SER A 10 -22.27 -18.22 -26.12
CA SER A 10 -21.69 -17.76 -24.86
C SER A 10 -21.36 -16.26 -24.96
N THR A 11 -22.14 -15.47 -24.22
CA THR A 11 -22.14 -14.00 -24.20
C THR A 11 -20.76 -13.41 -23.86
N PRO A 12 -20.20 -12.49 -24.67
CA PRO A 12 -18.90 -11.84 -24.44
C PRO A 12 -18.76 -11.17 -23.06
N ALA A 13 -19.87 -10.72 -22.48
CA ALA A 13 -19.93 -10.06 -21.17
C ALA A 13 -19.42 -10.93 -20.01
N ALA A 14 -19.69 -12.25 -20.03
CA ALA A 14 -19.24 -13.15 -18.96
C ALA A 14 -17.71 -13.31 -18.95
N ARG A 15 -17.05 -13.14 -20.10
CA ARG A 15 -15.60 -13.24 -20.24
C ARG A 15 -14.88 -11.98 -19.74
N ALA A 16 -15.51 -10.81 -19.83
CA ALA A 16 -14.97 -9.54 -19.34
C ALA A 16 -15.14 -9.33 -17.82
N ALA A 17 -16.23 -9.85 -17.24
CA ALA A 17 -16.51 -9.69 -15.80
C ALA A 17 -15.53 -10.47 -14.89
N ARG A 18 -15.07 -11.65 -15.31
CA ARG A 18 -14.15 -12.52 -14.54
C ARG A 18 -12.76 -11.91 -14.28
N PRO A 19 -12.06 -11.31 -15.28
CA PRO A 19 -10.78 -10.63 -15.04
C PRO A 19 -10.94 -9.33 -14.24
N ALA A 20 -12.09 -8.65 -14.32
CA ALA A 20 -12.37 -7.46 -13.52
C ALA A 20 -12.42 -7.78 -12.02
N ARG A 21 -13.14 -8.84 -11.63
CA ARG A 21 -13.28 -9.29 -10.24
C ARG A 21 -11.95 -9.76 -9.62
N ARG A 22 -11.12 -10.48 -10.39
CA ARG A 22 -9.78 -10.93 -9.93
C ARG A 22 -8.84 -9.75 -9.64
N ARG A 23 -8.84 -8.71 -10.47
CA ARG A 23 -8.02 -7.49 -10.22
C ARG A 23 -8.43 -6.77 -8.94
N MET A 24 -9.73 -6.73 -8.62
CA MET A 24 -10.22 -6.10 -7.38
C MET A 24 -9.72 -6.82 -6.14
N GLU A 25 -9.76 -8.15 -6.16
CA GLU A 25 -9.23 -8.98 -5.08
C GLU A 25 -7.71 -8.76 -4.92
N GLN A 26 -7.00 -8.56 -6.04
CA GLN A 26 -5.56 -8.27 -6.05
C GLN A 26 -5.23 -6.89 -5.48
N GLY A 27 -6.02 -5.84 -5.79
CA GLY A 27 -5.84 -4.50 -5.23
C GLY A 27 -6.09 -4.45 -3.71
N ARG A 28 -7.13 -5.12 -3.23
CA ARG A 28 -7.40 -5.28 -1.79
C ARG A 28 -6.31 -6.06 -1.07
N LYS A 29 -5.85 -7.17 -1.64
CA LYS A 29 -4.72 -7.95 -1.09
C LYS A 29 -3.45 -7.10 -0.99
N ARG A 30 -3.18 -6.24 -1.98
CA ARG A 30 -2.04 -5.32 -1.95
C ARG A 30 -2.17 -4.27 -0.84
N LEU A 31 -3.35 -3.71 -0.62
CA LEU A 31 -3.59 -2.78 0.50
C LEU A 31 -3.46 -3.46 1.87
N LEU A 32 -3.97 -4.69 2.02
CA LEU A 32 -3.79 -5.47 3.25
C LEU A 32 -2.31 -5.74 3.53
N LEU A 33 -1.59 -6.21 2.51
CA LEU A 33 -0.15 -6.46 2.61
C LEU A 33 0.63 -5.17 2.92
N ALA A 34 0.30 -4.07 2.24
CA ALA A 34 0.91 -2.77 2.48
C ALA A 34 0.65 -2.28 3.91
N SER A 35 -0.56 -2.45 4.42
CA SER A 35 -0.93 -2.06 5.79
C SER A 35 -0.18 -2.89 6.82
N ALA A 36 -0.07 -4.21 6.62
CA ALA A 36 0.74 -5.07 7.47
C ALA A 36 2.22 -4.68 7.42
N MET A 37 2.77 -4.40 6.23
CA MET A 37 4.15 -3.94 6.09
C MET A 37 4.38 -2.59 6.76
N GLY A 38 3.45 -1.64 6.64
CA GLY A 38 3.54 -0.32 7.25
C GLY A 38 3.50 -0.39 8.78
N LEU A 39 2.63 -1.24 9.34
CA LEU A 39 2.57 -1.50 10.77
C LEU A 39 3.89 -2.09 11.26
N VAL A 40 4.36 -3.18 10.67
CA VAL A 40 5.60 -3.83 11.09
C VAL A 40 6.80 -2.89 10.91
N GLY A 41 6.93 -2.24 9.76
CA GLY A 41 8.03 -1.32 9.45
C GLY A 41 8.10 -0.11 10.37
N SER A 42 6.98 0.35 10.92
CA SER A 42 6.94 1.43 11.90
C SER A 42 7.62 1.07 13.21
N PHE A 43 7.47 -0.18 13.69
CA PHE A 43 8.06 -0.61 14.96
C PHE A 43 9.52 -1.07 14.82
N LEU A 44 9.99 -1.33 13.60
CA LEU A 44 11.37 -1.71 13.34
C LEU A 44 12.34 -0.52 13.53
N PRO A 45 13.64 -0.79 13.70
CA PRO A 45 14.68 0.23 13.66
C PRO A 45 14.62 0.99 12.34
N TRP A 46 14.37 2.29 12.43
CA TRP A 46 14.48 3.20 11.29
C TRP A 46 15.91 3.66 11.13
N LEU A 47 16.66 3.78 12.23
CA LEU A 47 18.04 4.21 12.21
C LEU A 47 18.86 3.29 13.09
N LEU A 48 19.96 2.84 12.52
CA LEU A 48 21.00 2.13 13.23
C LEU A 48 22.09 3.16 13.49
N THR A 49 22.40 3.43 14.75
CA THR A 49 23.47 4.38 15.13
C THR A 49 24.50 3.66 15.99
N GLY A 50 25.73 4.17 16.03
CA GLY A 50 26.81 3.58 16.85
C GLY A 50 26.51 3.53 18.35
N VAL A 51 25.52 4.30 18.82
CA VAL A 51 25.11 4.39 20.23
C VAL A 51 23.82 3.60 20.53
N GLY A 52 23.21 3.00 19.50
CA GLY A 52 21.99 2.20 19.62
C GLY A 52 21.02 2.34 18.45
N ASN A 53 19.92 1.59 18.50
CA ASN A 53 18.90 1.58 17.45
C ASN A 53 17.75 2.54 17.81
N VAL A 54 17.37 3.39 16.86
CA VAL A 54 16.20 4.26 16.99
C VAL A 54 15.03 3.63 16.22
N ASN A 55 14.04 3.16 16.97
CA ASN A 55 12.81 2.62 16.40
C ASN A 55 11.97 3.74 15.76
N GLY A 56 11.36 3.45 14.61
CA GLY A 56 10.48 4.40 13.93
C GLY A 56 9.32 4.87 14.81
N ALA A 57 8.79 3.98 15.65
CA ALA A 57 7.70 4.24 16.58
C ALA A 57 8.02 5.30 17.64
N ARG A 58 9.30 5.65 17.87
CA ARG A 58 9.65 6.79 18.75
C ARG A 58 9.46 8.16 18.08
N GLY A 59 9.16 8.19 16.77
CA GLY A 59 8.98 9.43 16.02
C GLY A 59 8.06 9.24 14.82
N ALA A 60 8.55 9.55 13.64
CA ALA A 60 7.77 9.58 12.40
C ALA A 60 7.08 8.25 12.04
N GLY A 61 7.59 7.11 12.52
CA GLY A 61 6.97 5.80 12.28
C GLY A 61 5.57 5.66 12.86
N LEU A 62 5.26 6.29 14.01
CA LEU A 62 3.92 6.27 14.61
C LEU A 62 2.84 6.77 13.64
N TYR A 63 3.14 7.82 12.89
CA TYR A 63 2.23 8.35 11.87
C TYR A 63 2.03 7.37 10.71
N VAL A 64 3.06 6.61 10.33
CA VAL A 64 2.94 5.53 9.35
C VAL A 64 2.10 4.38 9.89
N ALA A 65 2.23 4.04 11.18
CA ALA A 65 1.37 3.05 11.83
C ALA A 65 -0.10 3.49 11.85
N TYR A 66 -0.40 4.75 12.20
CA TYR A 66 -1.76 5.28 12.13
C TYR A 66 -2.32 5.26 10.71
N ALA A 67 -1.52 5.68 9.72
CA ALA A 67 -1.91 5.61 8.33
C ALA A 67 -2.11 4.15 7.84
N ALA A 68 -1.36 3.20 8.38
CA ALA A 68 -1.49 1.78 8.06
C ALA A 68 -2.80 1.20 8.64
N VAL A 69 -3.21 1.61 9.83
CA VAL A 69 -4.54 1.28 10.37
C VAL A 69 -5.66 1.85 9.48
N LEU A 70 -5.50 3.09 8.98
CA LEU A 70 -6.45 3.68 8.03
C LEU A 70 -6.49 2.91 6.71
N GLY A 71 -5.33 2.51 6.16
CA GLY A 71 -5.24 1.68 4.97
C GLY A 71 -5.88 0.29 5.16
N LEU A 72 -5.71 -0.29 6.35
CA LEU A 72 -6.34 -1.56 6.72
C LEU A 72 -7.87 -1.43 6.77
N ALA A 73 -8.38 -0.37 7.40
CA ALA A 73 -9.81 -0.05 7.41
C ALA A 73 -10.36 0.10 5.98
N GLY A 74 -9.60 0.77 5.10
CA GLY A 74 -9.96 0.94 3.69
C GLY A 74 -9.99 -0.36 2.91
N ALA A 75 -9.10 -1.30 3.21
CA ALA A 75 -9.12 -2.61 2.60
C ALA A 75 -10.37 -3.41 2.99
N LEU A 76 -10.87 -3.24 4.21
CA LEU A 76 -12.06 -3.94 4.73
C LEU A 76 -13.37 -3.31 4.21
N MET A 77 -13.40 -2.00 3.99
CA MET A 77 -14.62 -1.31 3.54
C MET A 77 -14.97 -1.59 2.06
N PRO A 78 -16.27 -1.80 1.73
CA PRO A 78 -16.73 -2.04 0.36
C PRO A 78 -16.73 -0.78 -0.52
N MET A 79 -16.67 0.42 0.05
CA MET A 79 -16.61 1.67 -0.70
C MET A 79 -15.23 1.88 -1.36
N ARG A 80 -15.17 1.69 -2.67
CA ARG A 80 -13.94 1.82 -3.50
C ARG A 80 -13.24 3.18 -3.37
N ARG A 81 -14.01 4.28 -3.35
CA ARG A 81 -13.46 5.64 -3.27
C ARG A 81 -12.79 5.88 -1.92
N VAL A 82 -13.45 5.47 -0.84
CA VAL A 82 -12.90 5.58 0.53
C VAL A 82 -11.64 4.73 0.67
N ALA A 83 -11.67 3.50 0.18
CA ALA A 83 -10.51 2.60 0.18
C ALA A 83 -9.31 3.18 -0.58
N SER A 84 -9.56 3.80 -1.75
CA SER A 84 -8.52 4.45 -2.55
C SER A 84 -7.93 5.67 -1.83
N VAL A 85 -8.77 6.54 -1.26
CA VAL A 85 -8.30 7.72 -0.50
C VAL A 85 -7.48 7.30 0.72
N GLN A 86 -7.95 6.32 1.49
CA GLN A 86 -7.20 5.82 2.66
C GLN A 86 -5.88 5.15 2.26
N GLY A 87 -5.88 4.41 1.14
CA GLY A 87 -4.66 3.86 0.58
C GLY A 87 -3.67 4.93 0.08
N PHE A 88 -4.16 6.04 -0.48
CA PHE A 88 -3.32 7.20 -0.81
C PHE A 88 -2.74 7.86 0.44
N VAL A 89 -3.53 8.02 1.51
CA VAL A 89 -3.03 8.55 2.79
C VAL A 89 -1.89 7.66 3.33
N LEU A 90 -2.07 6.34 3.31
CA LEU A 90 -1.01 5.40 3.65
C LEU A 90 0.21 5.55 2.74
N ALA A 91 0.00 5.60 1.42
CA ALA A 91 1.08 5.74 0.45
C ALA A 91 1.91 7.01 0.69
N SER A 92 1.24 8.15 0.87
CA SER A 92 1.87 9.43 1.14
C SER A 92 2.62 9.41 2.47
N ALA A 93 2.00 8.96 3.57
CA ALA A 93 2.66 8.90 4.87
C ALA A 93 3.90 7.98 4.83
N ALA A 94 3.76 6.80 4.25
CA ALA A 94 4.82 5.80 4.19
C ALA A 94 5.95 6.12 3.19
N VAL A 95 5.81 7.15 2.34
CA VAL A 95 6.88 7.66 1.46
C VAL A 95 7.47 8.95 2.01
N VAL A 96 6.61 9.93 2.32
CA VAL A 96 7.05 11.28 2.72
C VAL A 96 7.77 11.23 4.07
N LEU A 97 7.26 10.49 5.06
CA LEU A 97 7.88 10.46 6.39
C LEU A 97 9.27 9.79 6.38
N PRO A 98 9.46 8.62 5.73
CA PRO A 98 10.80 8.05 5.56
C PRO A 98 11.78 8.96 4.84
N LEU A 99 11.36 9.59 3.73
CA LEU A 99 12.22 10.49 2.97
C LEU A 99 12.58 11.74 3.77
N TRP A 100 11.60 12.32 4.46
CA TRP A 100 11.82 13.46 5.34
C TRP A 100 12.80 13.10 6.46
N GLN A 101 12.67 11.92 7.08
CA GLN A 101 13.58 11.47 8.13
C GLN A 101 15.03 11.37 7.61
N LEU A 102 15.23 10.82 6.41
CA LEU A 102 16.55 10.71 5.79
C LEU A 102 17.17 12.10 5.52
N VAL A 103 16.39 13.01 4.93
CA VAL A 103 16.85 14.38 4.64
C VAL A 103 17.15 15.14 5.94
N HIS A 104 16.30 14.99 6.96
CA HIS A 104 16.47 15.65 8.24
C HIS A 104 17.76 15.20 8.94
N ILE A 105 18.03 13.90 8.99
CA ILE A 105 19.24 13.39 9.64
C ILE A 105 20.48 13.74 8.84
N TRP A 106 20.40 13.66 7.51
CA TRP A 106 21.47 14.13 6.65
C TRP A 106 21.78 15.60 6.92
N SER A 107 20.76 16.46 7.07
CA SER A 107 20.95 17.88 7.39
C SER A 107 21.56 18.13 8.77
N LEU A 108 21.44 17.19 9.70
CA LEU A 108 21.95 17.32 11.07
C LEU A 108 23.37 16.77 11.25
N VAL A 109 23.66 15.59 10.70
CA VAL A 109 24.90 14.83 10.99
C VAL A 109 25.63 14.33 9.74
N GLY A 110 25.21 14.75 8.55
CA GLY A 110 25.82 14.25 7.32
C GLY A 110 25.50 12.76 7.11
N PHE A 111 26.48 12.00 6.60
CA PHE A 111 26.44 10.53 6.53
C PHE A 111 27.20 9.85 7.67
N ALA A 112 27.58 10.60 8.72
CA ALA A 112 28.45 10.09 9.76
C ALA A 112 27.66 9.34 10.85
N GLY A 113 28.02 8.08 11.11
CA GLY A 113 27.62 7.37 12.32
C GLY A 113 26.19 6.83 12.35
N TRP A 114 25.46 6.86 11.24
CA TRP A 114 24.13 6.28 11.11
C TRP A 114 23.95 5.53 9.79
N THR A 115 23.12 4.48 9.80
CA THR A 115 22.67 3.80 8.59
C THR A 115 21.15 3.65 8.60
N PRO A 116 20.50 3.75 7.42
CA PRO A 116 19.07 3.53 7.33
C PRO A 116 18.73 2.09 7.71
N GLY A 117 17.85 1.96 8.69
CA GLY A 117 17.43 0.67 9.21
C GLY A 117 16.39 -0.01 8.31
N PRO A 118 16.15 -1.31 8.55
CA PRO A 118 15.19 -2.10 7.77
C PRO A 118 13.76 -1.56 7.86
N GLY A 119 13.39 -0.89 8.95
CA GLY A 119 12.06 -0.30 9.11
C GLY A 119 11.76 0.81 8.08
N LEU A 120 12.75 1.66 7.75
CA LEU A 120 12.61 2.70 6.73
C LEU A 120 12.32 2.08 5.35
N VAL A 121 13.09 1.06 4.98
CA VAL A 121 12.94 0.37 3.70
C VAL A 121 11.58 -0.33 3.61
N MET A 122 11.15 -0.95 4.71
CA MET A 122 9.87 -1.64 4.78
C MET A 122 8.68 -0.65 4.69
N CYS A 123 8.76 0.50 5.35
CA CYS A 123 7.77 1.57 5.22
C CYS A 123 7.72 2.13 3.80
N LEU A 124 8.87 2.39 3.17
CA LEU A 124 8.91 2.80 1.76
C LEU A 124 8.26 1.77 0.84
N GLY A 125 8.56 0.49 1.03
CA GLY A 125 7.92 -0.61 0.31
C GLY A 125 6.41 -0.66 0.51
N ALA A 126 5.94 -0.45 1.75
CA ALA A 126 4.53 -0.34 2.07
C ALA A 126 3.87 0.83 1.32
N GLY A 127 4.53 1.99 1.26
CA GLY A 127 4.03 3.16 0.55
C GLY A 127 3.86 2.94 -0.95
N VAL A 128 4.85 2.32 -1.60
CA VAL A 128 4.78 1.96 -3.03
C VAL A 128 3.66 0.95 -3.28
N LEU A 129 3.55 -0.11 -2.46
CA LEU A 129 2.47 -1.11 -2.58
C LEU A 129 1.09 -0.50 -2.37
N ALA A 130 0.93 0.38 -1.38
CA ALA A 130 -0.31 1.10 -1.11
C ALA A 130 -0.68 2.03 -2.27
N GLY A 131 0.29 2.76 -2.84
CA GLY A 131 0.08 3.64 -3.98
C GLY A 131 -0.40 2.87 -5.22
N ILE A 132 0.27 1.76 -5.55
CA ILE A 132 -0.12 0.89 -6.67
C ILE A 132 -1.52 0.29 -6.42
N GLY A 133 -1.81 -0.17 -5.21
CA GLY A 133 -3.13 -0.69 -4.84
C GLY A 133 -4.24 0.37 -4.97
N SER A 134 -3.95 1.60 -4.55
CA SER A 134 -4.90 2.73 -4.59
C SER A 134 -5.19 3.20 -6.00
N LEU A 135 -4.17 3.29 -6.86
CA LEU A 135 -4.31 3.61 -8.27
C LEU A 135 -5.13 2.54 -9.02
N GLN A 136 -4.92 1.26 -8.69
CA GLN A 136 -5.73 0.17 -9.26
C GLN A 136 -7.20 0.26 -8.88
N LEU A 137 -7.51 0.77 -7.68
CA LEU A 137 -8.89 0.99 -7.24
C LEU A 137 -9.53 2.24 -7.89
N TRP A 138 -8.74 3.29 -8.16
CA TRP A 138 -9.16 4.56 -8.73
C TRP A 138 -9.47 4.49 -10.23
N HIS A 139 -8.61 3.85 -11.03
CA HIS A 139 -8.64 3.89 -12.50
C HIS A 139 -9.78 3.10 -13.19
N ARG A 140 -10.84 2.68 -12.47
CA ARG A 140 -12.00 2.04 -13.11
C ARG A 140 -13.25 2.90 -12.97
N PRO A 141 -13.84 3.40 -14.09
CA PRO A 141 -15.08 4.15 -14.06
C PRO A 141 -16.14 3.34 -13.32
N ALA A 142 -16.91 4.03 -12.49
CA ALA A 142 -18.15 3.48 -12.00
C ALA A 142 -19.04 3.32 -13.24
N GLU A 143 -19.19 2.09 -13.73
CA GLU A 143 -20.36 1.77 -14.53
C GLU A 143 -21.54 1.87 -13.55
N ALA A 144 -22.18 3.05 -13.60
CA ALA A 144 -23.48 3.33 -13.04
C ALA A 144 -24.55 2.75 -13.97
#